data_AF-A0A382XBE5-F1
#
_entry.id   AF-A0A382XBE5-F1
#
_cell.length_a   1.000
_cell.length_b   1.000
_cell.length_c   1.000
_cell.angle_alpha   90.00
_cell.angle_beta   90.00
_cell.angle_gamma   90.00
#
_symmetry.space_group_name_H-M   'P 1'
#
loop_
_entity.id
_entity.type
_entity.pdbx_description
1 polymer ?
#
loop_
_entity_poly.entity_id
_entity_poly.type
_entity_poly.pdbx_seq_one_letter_code
_entity_poly.pdbx_strand_id
1 'polypeptide(L)'
;MNEREPKPEIKKGLKNVYIDKTRSSFIDGKEGKLIYRGYNIHDLASNSTFEEIVYLLINGSLPNKAELDQIDSELRANRKINEGILNVIKSMKSSHPMDVLRTCMSLLSASDSSPN
;
A
#
# COMPACT_ATOMS: atom_id res chain seq x y z
N MET A 1 -23.78 42.42 -20.10
CA MET A 1 -24.25 41.02 -20.24
C MET A 1 -23.22 40.16 -19.54
N ASN A 2 -23.48 39.73 -18.30
CA ASN A 2 -22.53 38.91 -17.54
C ASN A 2 -22.79 37.44 -17.86
N GLU A 3 -22.01 36.90 -18.78
CA GLU A 3 -21.91 35.46 -19.00
C GLU A 3 -21.35 34.84 -17.73
N ARG A 4 -22.25 34.25 -16.92
CA ARG A 4 -21.86 33.49 -15.74
C ARG A 4 -21.15 32.25 -16.24
N GLU A 5 -19.87 32.10 -15.89
CA GLU A 5 -19.12 30.87 -16.14
C GLU A 5 -19.96 29.63 -15.75
N PRO A 6 -19.94 28.57 -16.56
CA PRO A 6 -20.71 27.37 -16.27
C PRO A 6 -20.24 26.79 -14.93
N LYS A 7 -21.19 26.52 -14.02
CA LYS A 7 -20.90 25.92 -12.72
C LYS A 7 -20.15 24.60 -12.92
N PRO A 8 -19.08 24.33 -12.16
CA PRO A 8 -18.33 23.09 -12.30
C PRO A 8 -19.21 21.89 -11.98
N GLU A 9 -19.12 20.85 -12.81
CA GLU A 9 -19.86 19.59 -12.61
C GLU A 9 -19.24 18.82 -11.43
N ILE A 10 -20.02 18.64 -10.35
CA ILE A 10 -19.57 17.89 -9.17
C ILE A 10 -19.78 16.39 -9.39
N LYS A 11 -18.69 15.66 -9.63
CA LYS A 11 -18.69 14.20 -9.72
C LYS A 11 -18.55 13.54 -8.34
N LYS A 12 -19.68 13.23 -7.69
CA LYS A 12 -19.71 12.56 -6.38
C LYS A 12 -18.93 11.23 -6.41
N GLY A 13 -18.02 11.04 -5.45
CA GLY A 13 -17.21 9.82 -5.32
C GLY A 13 -16.15 9.65 -6.41
N LEU A 14 -15.83 10.69 -7.18
CA LEU A 14 -14.79 10.68 -8.24
C LEU A 14 -15.00 9.61 -9.32
N LYS A 15 -16.24 9.15 -9.51
CA LYS A 15 -16.56 8.16 -10.54
C LYS A 15 -16.18 8.69 -11.93
N ASN A 16 -15.39 7.91 -12.67
CA ASN A 16 -14.86 8.27 -13.99
C ASN A 16 -14.04 9.58 -13.99
N VAL A 17 -13.32 9.86 -12.89
CA VAL A 17 -12.35 10.95 -12.80
C VAL A 17 -10.94 10.35 -12.75
N TYR A 18 -10.12 10.71 -13.72
CA TYR A 18 -8.71 10.33 -13.75
C TYR A 18 -7.89 11.33 -12.95
N ILE A 19 -7.13 10.84 -11.96
CA ILE A 19 -6.28 11.68 -11.10
C ILE A 19 -4.83 11.68 -11.63
N ASP A 20 -4.32 10.51 -12.00
CA ASP A 20 -2.94 10.35 -12.47
C ASP A 20 -2.79 9.08 -13.33
N LYS A 21 -1.58 8.86 -13.87
CA LYS A 21 -1.14 7.65 -14.55
C LYS A 21 -0.39 6.75 -13.57
N THR A 22 -0.66 5.45 -13.61
CA THR A 22 0.06 4.45 -12.81
C THR A 22 0.59 3.31 -13.67
N ARG A 23 1.68 2.70 -13.23
CA ARG A 23 2.20 1.45 -13.79
C ARG A 23 2.09 0.29 -12.80
N SER A 24 1.54 0.50 -11.60
CA SER A 24 1.56 -0.50 -10.52
C SER A 24 0.58 -1.64 -10.78
N SER A 25 -0.67 -1.34 -11.12
CA SER A 25 -1.69 -2.35 -11.38
C SER A 25 -2.68 -1.91 -12.46
N PHE A 26 -3.28 -2.87 -13.14
CA PHE A 26 -4.39 -2.68 -14.06
C PHE A 26 -5.57 -3.57 -13.64
N ILE A 27 -6.78 -3.02 -13.71
CA ILE A 27 -8.01 -3.69 -13.32
C ILE A 27 -9.00 -3.58 -14.48
N ASP A 28 -9.44 -4.72 -15.00
CA ASP A 28 -10.61 -4.81 -15.88
C ASP A 28 -11.78 -5.41 -15.10
N GLY A 29 -12.69 -4.54 -14.65
CA GLY A 29 -13.87 -4.97 -13.89
C GLY A 29 -14.92 -5.70 -14.72
N LYS A 30 -14.89 -5.62 -16.05
CA LYS A 30 -15.83 -6.34 -16.93
C LYS A 30 -15.38 -7.78 -17.13
N GLU A 31 -14.09 -7.97 -17.35
CA GLU A 31 -13.49 -9.30 -17.53
C GLU A 31 -13.04 -9.94 -16.21
N GLY A 32 -13.11 -9.21 -15.09
CA GLY A 32 -12.68 -9.69 -13.77
C GLY A 32 -11.17 -9.87 -13.66
N LYS A 33 -10.38 -9.10 -14.43
CA LYS A 33 -8.92 -9.23 -14.46
C LYS A 33 -8.26 -8.23 -13.53
N LEU A 34 -7.32 -8.73 -12.72
CA LEU A 34 -6.40 -7.93 -11.91
C LEU A 34 -4.97 -8.28 -12.31
N ILE A 35 -4.21 -7.26 -12.69
CA ILE A 35 -2.85 -7.40 -13.20
C ILE A 35 -1.93 -6.51 -12.36
N TYR A 36 -0.86 -7.07 -11.78
CA TYR A 36 0.19 -6.35 -11.07
C TYR A 36 1.43 -6.28 -11.95
N ARG A 37 1.88 -5.07 -12.30
CA ARG A 37 3.09 -4.83 -13.11
C ARG A 37 3.19 -5.70 -14.40
N GLY A 38 2.05 -6.08 -14.98
CA GLY A 38 1.97 -6.95 -16.16
C GLY A 38 1.67 -8.43 -15.90
N TYR A 39 1.68 -8.88 -14.65
CA TYR A 39 1.43 -10.27 -14.23
C TYR A 39 0.00 -10.44 -13.73
N ASN A 40 -0.66 -11.53 -14.13
CA ASN A 40 -2.01 -11.86 -13.64
C ASN A 40 -1.95 -12.22 -12.15
N ILE A 41 -2.92 -11.72 -11.36
CA ILE A 41 -2.98 -12.01 -9.92
C ILE A 41 -3.09 -13.50 -9.61
N HIS A 42 -3.75 -14.29 -10.46
CA HIS A 42 -3.91 -15.73 -10.24
C HIS A 42 -2.57 -16.47 -10.34
N ASP A 43 -1.72 -16.05 -11.28
CA ASP A 43 -0.38 -16.62 -11.44
C ASP A 43 0.52 -16.25 -10.26
N LEU A 44 0.48 -14.98 -9.83
CA LEU A 44 1.23 -14.51 -8.67
C LEU A 44 0.79 -15.20 -7.37
N ALA A 45 -0.52 -15.36 -7.16
CA ALA A 45 -1.04 -16.00 -5.96
C ALA A 45 -0.68 -17.49 -5.86
N SER A 46 -0.50 -18.16 -7.00
CA SER A 46 -0.20 -19.59 -7.05
C SER A 46 1.30 -19.89 -7.04
N ASN A 47 2.12 -18.99 -7.58
CA ASN A 47 3.53 -19.25 -7.87
C ASN A 47 4.51 -18.27 -7.20
N SER A 48 4.04 -17.24 -6.50
CA SER A 48 4.89 -16.24 -5.87
C SER A 48 4.62 -16.13 -4.37
N THR A 49 5.62 -15.61 -3.67
CA THR A 49 5.59 -15.29 -2.24
C THR A 49 5.23 -13.83 -2.00
N PHE A 50 4.91 -13.50 -0.76
CA PHE A 50 4.61 -12.12 -0.37
C PHE A 50 5.81 -11.19 -0.64
N GLU A 51 7.01 -11.63 -0.30
CA GLU A 51 8.26 -10.90 -0.48
C GLU A 51 8.54 -10.60 -1.97
N GLU A 52 8.31 -11.57 -2.86
CA GLU A 52 8.43 -11.37 -4.31
C GLU A 52 7.43 -10.33 -4.83
N ILE A 53 6.18 -10.35 -4.33
CA ILE A 53 5.14 -9.40 -4.72
C ILE A 53 5.48 -7.99 -4.19
N VAL A 54 5.98 -7.86 -2.96
CA VAL A 54 6.43 -6.57 -2.41
C VAL A 54 7.54 -6.00 -3.28
N TYR A 55 8.55 -6.82 -3.61
CA TYR A 55 9.63 -6.41 -4.50
C TYR A 55 9.09 -5.99 -5.88
N LEU A 56 8.20 -6.78 -6.47
CA LEU A 56 7.57 -6.49 -7.77
C LEU A 56 6.85 -5.14 -7.75
N LEU A 57 6.06 -4.85 -6.71
CA LEU A 57 5.27 -3.62 -6.65
C LEU A 57 6.15 -2.38 -6.47
N ILE A 58 7.22 -2.49 -5.69
CA ILE A 58 8.17 -1.38 -5.44
C ILE A 58 9.09 -1.17 -6.65
N ASN A 59 9.76 -2.22 -7.11
CA ASN A 59 10.82 -2.12 -8.13
C ASN A 59 10.31 -2.29 -9.57
N GLY A 60 9.12 -2.86 -9.76
CA GLY A 60 8.47 -3.00 -11.05
C GLY A 60 8.82 -4.27 -11.84
N SER A 61 9.68 -5.15 -11.30
CA SER A 61 10.01 -6.45 -11.90
C SER A 61 10.18 -7.51 -10.80
N LEU A 62 10.08 -8.80 -11.15
CA LEU A 62 10.27 -9.88 -10.20
C LEU A 62 11.75 -9.96 -9.77
N PRO A 63 12.04 -10.23 -8.49
CA PRO A 63 13.40 -10.29 -8.00
C PRO A 63 14.13 -11.52 -8.56
N ASN A 64 15.45 -11.38 -8.72
CA ASN A 64 16.33 -12.55 -8.78
C ASN A 64 16.56 -13.12 -7.36
N LYS A 65 17.26 -14.25 -7.25
CA LYS A 65 17.48 -14.92 -5.96
C LYS A 65 18.21 -14.04 -4.93
N ALA A 66 19.23 -13.30 -5.34
CA ALA A 66 19.99 -12.44 -4.44
C ALA A 66 19.14 -11.25 -3.95
N GLU A 67 18.34 -10.67 -4.84
CA GLU A 67 17.40 -9.59 -4.50
C GLU A 67 16.29 -10.06 -3.56
N LEU A 68 15.80 -11.29 -3.76
CA LEU A 68 14.80 -11.90 -2.88
C LEU A 68 15.37 -12.17 -1.48
N ASP A 69 16.57 -12.73 -1.40
CA ASP A 69 17.25 -12.97 -0.12
C ASP A 69 17.51 -11.66 0.62
N GLN A 70 17.86 -10.58 -0.11
CA GLN A 70 18.05 -9.26 0.46
C GLN A 70 16.74 -8.69 1.03
N ILE A 71 15.66 -8.65 0.25
CA ILE A 71 14.39 -8.06 0.72
C ILE A 71 13.79 -8.87 1.88
N ASP A 72 13.90 -10.20 1.87
CA ASP A 72 13.47 -11.04 3.00
C ASP A 72 14.28 -10.73 4.26
N SER A 73 15.60 -10.56 4.14
CA SER A 73 16.46 -10.18 5.27
C SER A 73 16.11 -8.80 5.83
N GLU A 74 15.93 -7.80 4.97
CA GLU A 74 15.54 -6.45 5.35
C GLU A 74 14.17 -6.43 6.04
N LEU A 75 13.18 -7.13 5.48
CA LEU A 75 11.86 -7.26 6.07
C LEU A 75 11.94 -7.91 7.45
N ARG A 76 12.69 -9.01 7.60
CA ARG A 76 12.85 -9.70 8.90
C ARG A 76 13.52 -8.81 9.95
N ALA A 77 14.57 -8.09 9.56
CA ALA A 77 15.29 -7.19 10.46
C ALA A 77 14.38 -6.08 11.02
N ASN A 78 13.43 -5.60 10.22
CA ASN A 78 12.50 -4.53 10.57
C ASN A 78 11.17 -4.98 11.20
N ARG A 79 10.98 -6.28 11.50
CA ARG A 79 9.74 -6.78 12.15
C ARG A 79 9.62 -6.40 13.63
N LYS A 80 10.72 -6.03 14.29
CA LYS A 80 10.70 -5.70 15.73
C LYS A 80 10.03 -4.35 15.95
N ILE A 81 9.09 -4.32 16.88
CA ILE A 81 8.36 -3.11 17.25
C ILE A 81 8.94 -2.55 18.55
N ASN A 82 9.10 -1.23 18.64
CA ASN A 82 9.54 -0.55 19.85
C ASN A 82 8.54 -0.78 21.02
N GLU A 83 9.05 -1.02 22.23
CA GLU A 83 8.27 -1.17 23.46
C GLU A 83 7.27 -0.03 23.70
N GLY A 84 7.61 1.21 23.32
CA GLY A 84 6.70 2.35 23.41
C GLY A 84 5.39 2.13 22.65
N ILE A 85 5.46 1.56 21.44
CA ILE A 85 4.29 1.25 20.62
C ILE A 85 3.53 0.06 21.20
N LEU A 86 4.24 -0.97 21.68
CA LEU A 86 3.61 -2.12 22.34
C LEU A 86 2.80 -1.71 23.57
N ASN A 87 3.28 -0.73 24.34
CA ASN A 87 2.56 -0.18 25.49
C ASN A 87 1.27 0.54 25.08
N VAL A 88 1.28 1.27 23.96
CA VAL A 88 0.07 1.90 23.41
C VAL A 88 -0.95 0.85 22.94
N ILE A 89 -0.49 -0.20 22.25
CA ILE A 89 -1.38 -1.31 21.87
C ILE A 89 -2.02 -1.94 23.11
N LYS A 90 -1.25 -2.14 24.18
CA LYS A 90 -1.73 -2.71 25.45
C LYS A 90 -2.68 -1.78 26.22
N SER A 91 -2.52 -0.46 26.12
CA SER A 91 -3.41 0.50 26.80
C SER A 91 -4.75 0.65 26.07
N MET A 92 -4.77 0.42 24.75
CA MET A 92 -5.97 0.54 23.90
C MET A 92 -6.67 -0.79 23.59
N LYS A 93 -6.52 -1.81 24.45
CA LYS A 93 -7.09 -3.16 24.21
C LYS A 93 -8.60 -3.19 23.96
N SER A 94 -9.35 -2.25 24.52
CA SER A 94 -10.81 -2.17 24.38
C SER A 94 -11.25 -1.36 23.14
N SER A 95 -10.31 -0.72 22.43
CA SER A 95 -10.60 0.09 21.25
C SER A 95 -10.70 -0.77 19.98
N HIS A 96 -11.33 -0.22 18.94
CA HIS A 96 -11.42 -0.89 17.66
C HIS A 96 -10.02 -1.07 17.03
N PRO A 97 -9.68 -2.23 16.44
CA PRO A 97 -8.32 -2.50 15.92
C PRO A 97 -7.79 -1.45 14.93
N MET A 98 -8.66 -0.88 14.10
CA MET A 98 -8.27 0.17 13.14
C MET A 98 -7.86 1.48 13.82
N ASP A 99 -8.46 1.84 14.96
CA ASP A 99 -8.06 3.03 15.71
C ASP A 99 -6.69 2.83 16.35
N VAL A 100 -6.43 1.61 16.86
CA VAL A 100 -5.13 1.22 17.40
C VAL A 100 -4.07 1.27 16.30
N LEU A 101 -4.33 0.66 15.13
CA LEU A 101 -3.40 0.65 14.00
C LEU A 101 -3.05 2.07 13.53
N ARG A 102 -4.04 2.92 13.30
CA ARG A 102 -3.83 4.33 12.91
C ARG A 102 -2.95 5.06 13.92
N THR A 103 -3.25 4.89 15.21
CA THR A 103 -2.52 5.57 16.30
C THR A 103 -1.08 5.08 16.38
N CYS A 104 -0.86 3.77 16.26
CA CYS A 104 0.47 3.19 16.28
C CYS A 104 1.31 3.61 15.06
N MET A 105 0.72 3.68 13.87
CA MET A 105 1.41 4.16 12.66
C MET A 105 1.84 5.62 12.79
N SER A 106 0.98 6.47 13.35
CA SER A 106 1.32 7.88 13.63
C SER A 106 2.47 8.00 14.63
N LEU A 107 2.42 7.22 15.71
CA LEU A 107 3.48 7.20 16.71
C LEU A 107 4.81 6.66 16.16
N LEU A 108 4.76 5.61 15.33
CA LEU A 108 5.93 5.04 14.69
C LEU A 108 6.62 6.09 13.82
N SER A 109 5.85 6.80 12.99
CA SER A 109 6.37 7.88 12.13
C SER A 109 6.98 9.02 12.94
N ALA A 110 6.38 9.42 14.06
CA ALA A 110 6.90 10.47 14.93
C ALA A 110 8.15 10.07 15.73
N SER A 111 8.35 8.76 15.93
CA SER A 111 9.46 8.20 16.73
C SER A 111 10.62 7.71 15.87
N ASP A 112 10.50 7.78 14.55
CA ASP A 112 11.54 7.37 13.62
C ASP A 112 12.69 8.39 13.64
N SER A 113 13.89 7.91 13.94
CA SER A 113 15.10 8.74 14.01
C SER A 113 15.68 9.07 12.64
N SER A 114 15.23 8.39 11.58
CA SER A 114 15.65 8.61 10.19
C SER A 114 14.43 8.88 9.31
N PRO A 115 13.81 10.08 9.42
CA PRO A 115 12.77 10.46 8.46
C PRO A 115 13.42 10.54 7.07
N ASN A 116 12.93 9.72 6.14
CA ASN A 116 13.33 9.78 4.72
C ASN A 116 13.14 11.17 4.12
#